data_AF-A0A3P9HHB5-F1
#
_entry.id   AF-A0A3P9HHB5-F1
#
_cell.length_a   1.000
_cell.length_b   1.000
_cell.length_c   1.000
_cell.angle_alpha   90.00
_cell.angle_beta   90.00
_cell.angle_gamma   90.00
#
_symmetry.space_group_name_H-M   'P 1'
#
loop_
_entity.id
_entity.type
_entity.pdbx_description
1 polymer ?
#
loop_
_entity_poly.entity_id
_entity_poly.type
_entity_poly.pdbx_seq_one_letter_code
_entity_poly.pdbx_strand_id
1 'polypeptide(L)'
;MAELASLVQRLELAVGRLEAMSGPGGSSTGGSAGGAVSAYVEAFDGIVSGPLAQYLSLSQQIGGDVQKHAEMMKQAFASQRQLLITASNSQKPSDNVLATLMQPVSKAIQQVQAFREQNRTSPLFNHLSAVSESVPALGWVAMAPKPGPYVKEMQDAAMFYTNRVLKDYKEKDKMHVDWVKAYVSIWTELQNYIKEHHTTGLTWSKTVSSEATFTSPSATHAKVTIFNEKFIDNEKTHKNPGLRGNTGPVRSGPKPYGSTSQPAASSAPVRKLPPVLELEGKKWKVENQEGAQNLVISDTELKQVVYAFKCNNSTLQVKGKINSITMDNCKKMGLVFEDAVGIVEVINCKDVKIQVIGKVPTISINKTDGCHVYLSKDSLSCELVSAKSSEMNVLVPNKDGEFTELPVPEQFKTVWDGQKLVTTATEIAG
;
A
#
# COMPACT_ATOMS: atom_id res chain seq x y z
N MET A 1 -23.53 17.65 -29.41
CA MET A 1 -23.07 18.92 -28.80
C MET A 1 -22.15 18.69 -27.59
N ALA A 2 -22.45 17.76 -26.67
CA ALA A 2 -21.59 17.49 -25.50
C ALA A 2 -20.19 16.90 -25.83
N GLU A 3 -20.09 16.02 -26.83
CA GLU A 3 -18.81 15.48 -27.34
C GLU A 3 -17.89 16.57 -27.90
N LEU A 4 -18.45 17.57 -28.60
CA LEU A 4 -17.69 18.67 -29.17
C LEU A 4 -17.11 19.59 -28.07
N ALA A 5 -17.90 19.87 -27.03
CA ALA A 5 -17.46 20.67 -25.89
C ALA A 5 -16.31 20.00 -25.11
N SER A 6 -16.39 18.67 -24.92
CA SER A 6 -15.31 17.90 -24.31
C SER A 6 -14.03 17.91 -25.15
N LEU A 7 -14.15 17.86 -26.47
CA LEU A 7 -13.01 17.92 -27.38
C LEU A 7 -12.35 19.31 -27.39
N VAL A 8 -13.16 20.37 -27.39
CA VAL A 8 -12.69 21.76 -27.33
C VAL A 8 -11.93 22.02 -26.03
N GLN A 9 -12.45 21.57 -24.89
CA GLN A 9 -11.80 21.75 -23.59
C GLN A 9 -10.47 20.97 -23.47
N ARG A 10 -10.37 19.81 -24.12
CA ARG A 10 -9.11 19.04 -24.21
C ARG A 10 -8.09 19.70 -25.16
N LEU A 11 -8.55 20.33 -26.23
CA LEU A 11 -7.70 21.08 -27.16
C LEU A 11 -7.18 22.37 -26.54
N GLU A 12 -8.03 23.12 -25.82
CA GLU A 12 -7.62 24.32 -25.08
C GLU A 12 -6.56 23.99 -24.00
N LEU A 13 -6.71 22.87 -23.28
CA LEU A 13 -5.71 22.37 -22.34
C LEU A 13 -4.40 21.94 -23.02
N ALA A 14 -4.45 21.37 -24.23
CA ALA A 14 -3.27 20.99 -24.97
C ALA A 14 -2.51 22.20 -25.55
N VAL A 15 -3.25 23.23 -26.01
CA VAL A 15 -2.69 24.50 -26.49
C VAL A 15 -2.01 25.26 -25.36
N GLY A 16 -2.63 25.34 -24.18
CA GLY A 16 -2.00 25.98 -23.00
C GLY A 16 -0.69 25.31 -22.57
N ARG A 17 -0.56 23.98 -22.76
CA ARG A 17 0.70 23.25 -22.48
C ARG A 17 1.78 23.51 -23.54
N LEU A 18 1.39 23.71 -24.79
CA LEU A 18 2.31 24.01 -25.91
C LEU A 18 2.83 25.45 -25.86
N GLU A 19 1.99 26.39 -25.42
CA GLU A 19 2.38 27.79 -25.21
C GLU A 19 3.36 27.94 -24.03
N ALA A 20 3.22 27.13 -22.98
CA ALA A 20 4.18 27.08 -21.86
C ALA A 20 5.56 26.52 -22.25
N MET A 21 5.65 25.78 -23.35
CA MET A 21 6.91 25.22 -23.87
C MET A 21 7.64 26.17 -24.85
N SER A 22 6.98 27.26 -25.26
CA SER A 22 7.48 28.17 -26.31
C SER A 22 7.47 29.63 -25.82
N GLY A 23 8.37 29.99 -24.91
CA GLY A 23 8.58 31.38 -24.45
C GLY A 23 10.06 31.70 -24.20
N PRO A 24 10.58 32.85 -24.67
CA PRO A 24 12.02 33.12 -24.77
C PRO A 24 12.64 33.58 -23.45
N GLY A 25 13.95 33.33 -23.31
CA GLY A 25 14.69 33.52 -22.07
C GLY A 25 14.85 34.96 -21.56
N GLY A 26 15.13 35.04 -20.26
CA GLY A 26 15.89 36.10 -19.60
C GLY A 26 15.14 37.38 -19.23
N SER A 27 14.80 37.54 -17.94
CA SER A 27 15.33 38.59 -17.05
C SER A 27 14.41 38.83 -15.83
N SER A 28 15.06 39.05 -14.70
CA SER A 28 14.51 39.24 -13.36
C SER A 28 13.95 40.65 -13.13
N THR A 29 12.75 40.77 -12.57
CA THR A 29 12.35 41.88 -11.69
C THR A 29 11.28 41.43 -10.71
N GLY A 30 11.50 41.70 -9.43
CA GLY A 30 10.64 41.28 -8.32
C GLY A 30 9.34 42.08 -8.17
N GLY A 31 8.36 41.42 -7.56
CA GLY A 31 7.06 42.01 -7.20
C GLY A 31 6.16 41.03 -6.45
N SER A 32 6.14 41.19 -5.13
CA SER A 32 5.15 40.80 -4.10
C SER A 32 4.05 39.74 -4.36
N ALA A 33 4.14 38.64 -3.58
CA ALA A 33 3.07 38.04 -2.76
C ALA A 33 1.66 37.87 -3.35
N GLY A 34 1.55 37.05 -4.39
CA GLY A 34 0.45 36.09 -4.54
C GLY A 34 1.10 34.71 -4.56
N GLY A 35 0.88 33.88 -3.54
CA GLY A 35 1.62 32.63 -3.33
C GLY A 35 1.44 31.68 -4.51
N ALA A 36 2.37 31.70 -5.46
CA ALA A 36 2.41 30.76 -6.57
C ALA A 36 2.52 29.36 -6.00
N VAL A 37 1.47 28.57 -6.18
CA VAL A 37 1.43 27.17 -5.77
C VAL A 37 2.46 26.44 -6.63
N SER A 38 3.33 25.62 -6.01
CA SER A 38 4.36 24.89 -6.75
C SER A 38 3.73 24.07 -7.89
N ALA A 39 4.42 23.96 -9.03
CA ALA A 39 3.95 23.22 -10.19
C ALA A 39 3.52 21.77 -9.86
N TYR A 40 4.18 21.12 -8.89
CA TYR A 40 3.77 19.77 -8.47
C TYR A 40 2.53 19.77 -7.56
N VAL A 41 2.17 20.88 -6.91
CA VAL A 41 0.89 20.96 -6.18
C VAL A 41 -0.25 21.17 -7.19
N GLU A 42 -0.04 21.99 -8.22
CA GLU A 42 -1.01 22.15 -9.33
C GLU A 42 -1.21 20.85 -10.12
N ALA A 43 -0.14 20.11 -10.39
CA ALA A 43 -0.23 18.80 -11.04
C ALA A 43 -1.01 17.79 -10.18
N PHE A 44 -0.86 17.83 -8.85
CA PHE A 44 -1.66 17.01 -7.93
C PHE A 44 -3.15 17.41 -7.97
N ASP A 45 -3.46 18.70 -8.12
CA ASP A 45 -4.83 19.18 -8.30
C ASP A 45 -5.49 18.63 -9.56
N GLY A 46 -4.71 18.31 -10.60
CA GLY A 46 -5.16 17.55 -11.76
C GLY A 46 -5.67 16.15 -11.43
N ILE A 47 -5.05 15.45 -10.46
CA ILE A 47 -5.53 14.14 -9.98
C ILE A 47 -6.84 14.31 -9.19
N VAL A 48 -6.89 15.32 -8.32
CA VAL A 48 -8.05 15.59 -7.46
C VAL A 48 -9.28 15.98 -8.28
N SER A 49 -9.11 16.86 -9.28
CA SER A 49 -10.18 17.35 -10.15
C SER A 49 -10.54 16.40 -11.30
N GLY A 50 -9.63 15.48 -11.67
CA GLY A 50 -9.84 14.48 -12.71
C GLY A 50 -10.29 13.13 -12.16
N PRO A 51 -9.40 12.12 -12.09
CA PRO A 51 -9.77 10.75 -11.75
C PRO A 51 -10.42 10.61 -10.36
N LEU A 52 -9.98 11.38 -9.36
CA LEU A 52 -10.62 11.32 -8.04
C LEU A 52 -12.05 11.86 -8.10
N ALA A 53 -12.30 13.00 -8.74
CA ALA A 53 -13.65 13.56 -8.89
C ALA A 53 -14.59 12.60 -9.63
N GLN A 54 -14.11 11.92 -10.67
CA GLN A 54 -14.89 10.91 -11.39
C GLN A 54 -15.24 9.73 -10.49
N TYR A 55 -14.28 9.22 -9.72
CA TYR A 55 -14.51 8.16 -8.73
C TYR A 55 -15.53 8.57 -7.66
N LEU A 56 -15.44 9.80 -7.14
CA LEU A 56 -16.38 10.31 -6.14
C LEU A 56 -17.81 10.37 -6.71
N SER A 57 -17.97 10.88 -7.95
CA SER A 57 -19.27 10.94 -8.62
C SER A 57 -19.89 9.56 -8.84
N LEU A 58 -19.10 8.57 -9.27
CA LEU A 58 -19.57 7.20 -9.46
C LEU A 58 -19.90 6.53 -8.11
N SER A 59 -19.09 6.80 -7.08
CA SER A 59 -19.35 6.29 -5.73
C SER A 59 -20.65 6.85 -5.14
N GLN A 60 -20.94 8.12 -5.39
CA GLN A 60 -22.20 8.75 -5.02
C GLN A 60 -23.39 8.11 -5.72
N GLN A 61 -23.26 7.78 -7.01
CA GLN A 61 -24.31 7.10 -7.78
C GLN A 61 -24.56 5.67 -7.30
N ILE A 62 -23.53 4.95 -6.87
CA ILE A 62 -23.67 3.62 -6.23
C ILE A 62 -24.32 3.75 -4.84
N GLY A 63 -23.94 4.79 -4.09
CA GLY A 63 -24.49 5.07 -2.76
C GLY A 63 -24.01 4.11 -1.67
N GLY A 64 -24.74 4.11 -0.55
CA GLY A 64 -24.52 3.18 0.56
C GLY A 64 -23.14 3.30 1.20
N ASP A 65 -22.44 2.17 1.32
CA ASP A 65 -21.10 2.12 1.90
C ASP A 65 -19.98 2.51 0.92
N VAL A 66 -20.27 2.60 -0.40
CA VAL A 66 -19.27 2.96 -1.42
C VAL A 66 -19.10 4.48 -1.53
N GLN A 67 -20.21 5.23 -1.57
CA GLN A 67 -20.25 6.58 -0.98
C GLN A 67 -19.86 6.47 0.51
N LYS A 68 -19.73 7.47 1.38
CA LYS A 68 -19.08 7.32 2.71
C LYS A 68 -17.61 6.92 2.62
N HIS A 69 -17.25 5.74 2.10
CA HIS A 69 -15.86 5.32 1.93
C HIS A 69 -15.11 6.20 0.94
N ALA A 70 -15.79 6.59 -0.15
CA ALA A 70 -15.29 7.58 -1.10
C ALA A 70 -15.07 8.97 -0.47
N GLU A 71 -15.97 9.42 0.40
CA GLU A 71 -15.83 10.67 1.15
C GLU A 71 -14.63 10.64 2.10
N MET A 72 -14.33 9.49 2.71
CA MET A 72 -13.10 9.31 3.50
C MET A 72 -11.85 9.39 2.61
N MET A 73 -11.88 8.78 1.42
CA MET A 73 -10.81 8.92 0.42
C MET A 73 -10.60 10.38 0.01
N LYS A 74 -11.68 11.17 -0.19
CA LYS A 74 -11.59 12.61 -0.46
C LYS A 74 -10.82 13.35 0.64
N GLN A 75 -11.11 13.04 1.92
CA GLN A 75 -10.41 13.65 3.06
C GLN A 75 -8.93 13.24 3.12
N ALA A 76 -8.61 11.99 2.73
CA ALA A 76 -7.23 11.52 2.67
C ALA A 76 -6.42 12.25 1.60
N PHE A 77 -6.98 12.46 0.40
CA PHE A 77 -6.35 13.26 -0.66
C PHE A 77 -6.21 14.74 -0.28
N ALA A 78 -7.19 15.32 0.42
CA ALA A 78 -7.08 16.68 0.93
C ALA A 78 -5.94 16.83 1.95
N SER A 79 -5.78 15.83 2.83
CA SER A 79 -4.67 15.80 3.81
C SER A 79 -3.31 15.67 3.13
N GLN A 80 -3.22 14.84 2.09
CA GLN A 80 -1.99 14.69 1.30
C GLN A 80 -1.65 15.98 0.54
N ARG A 81 -2.63 16.64 -0.08
CA ARG A 81 -2.44 17.94 -0.73
C ARG A 81 -1.86 18.98 0.23
N GLN A 82 -2.38 19.03 1.45
CA GLN A 82 -1.89 19.97 2.47
C GLN A 82 -0.41 19.71 2.80
N LEU A 83 0.00 18.45 2.89
CA LEU A 83 1.40 18.09 3.09
C LEU A 83 2.28 18.49 1.89
N LEU A 84 1.80 18.34 0.67
CA LEU A 84 2.52 18.76 -0.54
C LEU A 84 2.75 20.28 -0.58
N ILE A 85 1.75 21.07 -0.13
CA ILE A 85 1.88 22.53 0.03
C ILE A 85 2.91 22.87 1.10
N THR A 86 2.92 22.15 2.23
CA THR A 86 3.96 22.36 3.24
C THR A 86 5.34 22.06 2.66
N ALA A 87 5.50 20.93 1.97
CA ALA A 87 6.76 20.56 1.33
C ALA A 87 7.22 21.59 0.29
N SER A 88 6.30 22.24 -0.42
CA SER A 88 6.65 23.24 -1.44
C SER A 88 7.15 24.56 -0.88
N ASN A 89 6.87 24.82 0.40
CA ASN A 89 7.22 26.06 1.07
C ASN A 89 8.21 25.85 2.22
N SER A 90 8.76 24.65 2.39
CA SER A 90 9.63 24.31 3.51
C SER A 90 10.78 23.42 3.07
N GLN A 91 11.92 23.57 3.75
CA GLN A 91 13.00 22.58 3.67
C GLN A 91 12.56 21.28 4.35
N LYS A 92 13.20 20.17 3.98
CA LYS A 92 12.95 18.88 4.64
C LYS A 92 13.22 19.03 6.14
N PRO A 93 12.22 18.80 7.01
CA PRO A 93 12.41 18.92 8.44
C PRO A 93 13.11 17.67 8.99
N SER A 94 13.46 17.68 10.29
CA SER A 94 13.95 16.48 10.98
C SER A 94 12.90 15.37 10.99
N ASP A 95 13.35 14.12 11.15
CA ASP A 95 12.47 12.95 11.07
C ASP A 95 11.32 12.98 12.10
N ASN A 96 11.55 13.53 13.30
CA ASN A 96 10.52 13.70 14.33
C ASN A 96 9.42 14.68 13.91
N VAL A 97 9.80 15.79 13.27
CA VAL A 97 8.85 16.78 12.76
C VAL A 97 8.12 16.22 11.54
N LEU A 98 8.82 15.48 10.67
CA LEU A 98 8.22 14.80 9.52
C LEU A 98 7.16 13.80 9.97
N ALA A 99 7.44 12.98 10.99
CA ALA A 99 6.47 12.05 11.56
C ALA A 99 5.19 12.76 12.05
N THR A 100 5.35 13.94 12.67
CA THR A 100 4.23 14.77 13.13
C THR A 100 3.41 15.33 11.95
N LEU A 101 4.08 15.85 10.92
CA LEU A 101 3.44 16.36 9.70
C LEU A 101 2.67 15.28 8.94
N MET A 102 3.07 14.01 9.05
CA MET A 102 2.41 12.88 8.41
C MET A 102 1.22 12.31 9.19
N GLN A 103 0.99 12.73 10.44
CA GLN A 103 -0.12 12.20 11.25
C GLN A 103 -1.50 12.38 10.60
N PRO A 104 -1.85 13.53 9.98
CA PRO A 104 -3.15 13.70 9.34
C PRO A 104 -3.39 12.69 8.20
N VAL A 105 -2.37 12.47 7.36
CA VAL A 105 -2.43 11.49 6.26
C VAL A 105 -2.57 10.07 6.84
N SER A 106 -1.77 9.73 7.84
CA SER A 106 -1.79 8.41 8.49
C SER A 106 -3.15 8.11 9.13
N LYS A 107 -3.74 9.10 9.82
CA LYS A 107 -5.07 8.98 10.43
C LYS A 107 -6.17 8.79 9.37
N ALA A 108 -6.11 9.51 8.26
CA ALA A 108 -7.07 9.35 7.18
C ALA A 108 -6.98 7.95 6.54
N ILE A 109 -5.76 7.44 6.31
CA ILE A 109 -5.52 6.06 5.85
C ILE A 109 -6.17 5.05 6.81
N GLN A 110 -5.91 5.18 8.12
CA GLN A 110 -6.47 4.30 9.14
C GLN A 110 -8.00 4.34 9.19
N GLN A 111 -8.61 5.52 9.03
CA GLN A 111 -10.07 5.66 8.98
C GLN A 111 -10.68 4.91 7.80
N VAL A 112 -10.06 5.03 6.62
CA VAL A 112 -10.48 4.29 5.42
C VAL A 112 -10.36 2.77 5.64
N GLN A 113 -9.28 2.30 6.28
CA GLN A 113 -9.11 0.88 6.58
C GLN A 113 -10.12 0.36 7.61
N ALA A 114 -10.29 1.09 8.72
CA ALA A 114 -11.21 0.74 9.79
C ALA A 114 -12.67 0.69 9.30
N PHE A 115 -13.07 1.57 8.39
CA PHE A 115 -14.42 1.56 7.83
C PHE A 115 -14.74 0.22 7.14
N ARG A 116 -13.82 -0.32 6.35
CA ARG A 116 -14.00 -1.63 5.71
C ARG A 116 -14.08 -2.75 6.76
N GLU A 117 -13.26 -2.69 7.81
CA GLU A 117 -13.28 -3.69 8.88
C GLU A 117 -14.56 -3.70 9.71
N GLN A 118 -15.18 -2.53 9.89
CA GLN A 118 -16.46 -2.38 10.60
C GLN A 118 -17.66 -2.79 9.74
N ASN A 119 -17.51 -2.80 8.41
CA ASN A 119 -18.60 -3.09 7.46
C ASN A 119 -18.36 -4.41 6.70
N ARG A 120 -17.89 -5.46 7.40
CA ARG A 120 -17.59 -6.78 6.81
C ARG A 120 -18.78 -7.49 6.18
N THR A 121 -20.00 -7.15 6.59
CA THR A 121 -21.25 -7.70 6.06
C THR A 121 -21.79 -6.90 4.87
N SER A 122 -21.09 -5.87 4.41
CA SER A 122 -21.54 -5.04 3.30
C SER A 122 -21.71 -5.89 2.03
N PRO A 123 -22.81 -5.76 1.27
CA PRO A 123 -22.96 -6.43 -0.02
C PRO A 123 -21.93 -5.94 -1.05
N LEU A 124 -21.34 -4.77 -0.83
CA LEU A 124 -20.32 -4.16 -1.70
C LEU A 124 -18.90 -4.33 -1.12
N PHE A 125 -18.66 -5.36 -0.31
CA PHE A 125 -17.40 -5.56 0.40
C PHE A 125 -16.15 -5.63 -0.49
N ASN A 126 -16.26 -6.10 -1.74
CA ASN A 126 -15.14 -6.07 -2.69
C ASN A 126 -14.76 -4.63 -3.09
N HIS A 127 -15.72 -3.69 -3.14
CA HIS A 127 -15.42 -2.27 -3.36
C HIS A 127 -14.67 -1.70 -2.16
N LEU A 128 -15.17 -1.96 -0.95
CA LEU A 128 -14.52 -1.50 0.28
C LEU A 128 -13.11 -2.09 0.42
N SER A 129 -12.92 -3.36 0.07
CA SER A 129 -11.61 -4.02 0.14
C SER A 129 -10.62 -3.47 -0.90
N ALA A 130 -11.08 -3.15 -2.11
CA ALA A 130 -10.23 -2.47 -3.10
C ALA A 130 -9.69 -1.14 -2.54
N VAL A 131 -10.55 -0.41 -1.82
CA VAL A 131 -10.19 0.87 -1.22
C VAL A 131 -9.28 0.73 -0.01
N SER A 132 -9.62 -0.13 0.95
CA SER A 132 -8.86 -0.30 2.20
C SER A 132 -7.47 -0.89 2.00
N GLU A 133 -7.31 -1.83 1.06
CA GLU A 133 -6.01 -2.47 0.83
C GLU A 133 -5.06 -1.62 -0.04
N SER A 134 -5.55 -0.55 -0.68
CA SER A 134 -4.72 0.30 -1.55
C SER A 134 -4.57 1.75 -1.08
N VAL A 135 -5.42 2.24 -0.17
CA VAL A 135 -5.26 3.57 0.44
C VAL A 135 -3.88 3.80 1.11
N PRO A 136 -3.12 2.80 1.60
CA PRO A 136 -1.73 3.02 2.05
C PRO A 136 -0.82 3.62 0.98
N ALA A 137 -1.18 3.60 -0.30
CA ALA A 137 -0.49 4.31 -1.38
C ALA A 137 -0.24 5.79 -1.05
N LEU A 138 -1.15 6.44 -0.30
CA LEU A 138 -0.99 7.84 0.10
C LEU A 138 0.21 8.06 1.05
N GLY A 139 0.73 6.99 1.65
CA GLY A 139 1.97 6.99 2.42
C GLY A 139 3.25 7.13 1.58
N TRP A 140 3.17 7.18 0.24
CA TRP A 140 4.35 7.31 -0.64
C TRP A 140 5.26 8.49 -0.29
N VAL A 141 4.72 9.52 0.35
CA VAL A 141 5.45 10.72 0.83
C VAL A 141 6.55 10.39 1.85
N ALA A 142 6.47 9.24 2.54
CA ALA A 142 7.53 8.70 3.41
C ALA A 142 8.49 7.76 2.68
N MET A 143 8.21 7.41 1.42
CA MET A 143 8.95 6.37 0.71
C MET A 143 10.09 6.98 -0.11
N ALA A 144 11.30 6.55 0.19
CA ALA A 144 12.50 6.84 -0.59
C ALA A 144 13.38 5.59 -0.66
N PRO A 145 14.06 5.32 -1.79
CA PRO A 145 14.11 6.11 -3.03
C PRO A 145 13.07 5.70 -4.08
N LYS A 146 12.09 4.84 -3.75
CA LYS A 146 11.18 4.21 -4.73
C LYS A 146 9.69 4.46 -4.43
N PRO A 147 9.21 5.71 -4.36
CA PRO A 147 7.79 5.99 -4.10
C PRO A 147 6.85 5.52 -5.22
N GLY A 148 7.26 5.60 -6.49
CA GLY A 148 6.45 5.15 -7.63
C GLY A 148 6.15 3.64 -7.59
N PRO A 149 7.18 2.77 -7.48
CA PRO A 149 6.98 1.33 -7.28
C PRO A 149 6.09 0.99 -6.09
N TYR A 150 6.23 1.70 -4.96
CA TYR A 150 5.35 1.52 -3.81
C TYR A 150 3.87 1.77 -4.13
N VAL A 151 3.54 2.87 -4.83
CA VAL A 151 2.15 3.13 -5.25
C VAL A 151 1.64 2.06 -6.22
N LYS A 152 2.50 1.54 -7.10
CA LYS A 152 2.16 0.45 -8.02
C LYS A 152 1.73 -0.81 -7.27
N GLU A 153 2.46 -1.20 -6.23
CA GLU A 153 2.11 -2.38 -5.41
C GLU A 153 0.74 -2.23 -4.73
N MET A 154 0.43 -1.02 -4.27
CA MET A 154 -0.89 -0.71 -3.70
C MET A 154 -1.99 -0.74 -4.76
N GLN A 155 -1.72 -0.27 -5.98
CA GLN A 155 -2.65 -0.43 -7.11
C GLN A 155 -2.88 -1.91 -7.45
N ASP A 156 -1.83 -2.74 -7.45
CA ASP A 156 -1.95 -4.17 -7.68
C ASP A 156 -2.83 -4.84 -6.61
N ALA A 157 -2.74 -4.39 -5.36
CA ALA A 157 -3.65 -4.81 -4.29
C ALA A 157 -5.10 -4.38 -4.54
N ALA A 158 -5.34 -3.15 -5.03
CA ALA A 158 -6.69 -2.74 -5.46
C ALA A 158 -7.21 -3.66 -6.58
N MET A 159 -6.39 -3.95 -7.59
CA MET A 159 -6.77 -4.74 -8.75
C MET A 159 -7.24 -6.16 -8.40
N PHE A 160 -6.68 -6.76 -7.35
CA PHE A 160 -7.16 -8.05 -6.85
C PHE A 160 -8.65 -8.04 -6.52
N TYR A 161 -9.14 -6.97 -5.87
CA TYR A 161 -10.55 -6.84 -5.48
C TYR A 161 -11.39 -6.22 -6.59
N THR A 162 -10.88 -5.25 -7.35
CA THR A 162 -11.65 -4.68 -8.46
C THR A 162 -11.89 -5.68 -9.58
N ASN A 163 -10.99 -6.65 -9.80
CA ASN A 163 -11.27 -7.77 -10.71
C ASN A 163 -12.46 -8.63 -10.27
N ARG A 164 -12.70 -8.75 -8.96
CA ARG A 164 -13.90 -9.43 -8.43
C ARG A 164 -15.14 -8.59 -8.66
N VAL A 165 -15.07 -7.28 -8.45
CA VAL A 165 -16.15 -6.35 -8.83
C VAL A 165 -16.47 -6.48 -10.32
N LEU A 166 -15.46 -6.45 -11.19
CA LEU A 166 -15.67 -6.64 -12.63
C LEU A 166 -16.31 -7.99 -12.93
N LYS A 167 -15.86 -9.08 -12.30
CA LYS A 167 -16.48 -10.40 -12.46
C LYS A 167 -17.97 -10.38 -12.11
N ASP A 168 -18.33 -9.72 -11.01
CA ASP A 168 -19.69 -9.73 -10.49
C ASP A 168 -20.64 -8.82 -11.27
N TYR A 169 -20.13 -7.73 -11.87
CA TYR A 169 -20.93 -6.65 -12.44
C TYR A 169 -20.73 -6.38 -13.94
N LYS A 170 -19.71 -6.94 -14.61
CA LYS A 170 -19.39 -6.63 -16.03
C LYS A 170 -20.55 -6.74 -17.01
N GLU A 171 -21.48 -7.66 -16.77
CA GLU A 171 -22.65 -7.94 -17.61
C GLU A 171 -23.97 -7.50 -16.93
N LYS A 172 -23.90 -6.96 -15.71
CA LYS A 172 -25.08 -6.60 -14.91
C LYS A 172 -25.27 -5.10 -14.81
N ASP A 173 -24.20 -4.38 -14.46
CA ASP A 173 -24.26 -2.96 -14.19
C ASP A 173 -22.95 -2.26 -14.58
N LYS A 174 -23.05 -1.41 -15.58
CA LYS A 174 -21.94 -0.63 -16.12
C LYS A 174 -21.40 0.40 -15.12
N MET A 175 -22.21 0.86 -14.17
CA MET A 175 -21.80 1.82 -13.14
C MET A 175 -20.60 1.30 -12.33
N HIS A 176 -20.66 0.03 -11.91
CA HIS A 176 -19.59 -0.61 -11.15
C HIS A 176 -18.32 -0.83 -12.00
N VAL A 177 -18.48 -1.10 -13.30
CA VAL A 177 -17.36 -1.22 -14.23
C VAL A 177 -16.64 0.12 -14.40
N ASP A 178 -17.40 1.19 -14.57
CA ASP A 178 -16.85 2.53 -14.72
C ASP A 178 -16.23 3.03 -13.40
N TRP A 179 -16.83 2.67 -12.25
CA TRP A 179 -16.26 2.92 -10.93
C TRP A 179 -14.88 2.27 -10.78
N VAL A 180 -14.72 1.01 -11.20
CA VAL A 180 -13.42 0.32 -11.18
C VAL A 180 -12.38 1.06 -12.03
N LYS A 181 -12.75 1.48 -13.25
CA LYS A 181 -11.85 2.20 -14.15
C LYS A 181 -11.41 3.54 -13.54
N ALA A 182 -12.36 4.31 -13.03
CA ALA A 182 -12.07 5.59 -12.39
C ALA A 182 -11.16 5.41 -11.16
N TYR A 183 -11.45 4.41 -10.33
CA TYR A 183 -10.68 4.13 -9.12
C TYR A 183 -9.22 3.74 -9.43
N VAL A 184 -9.00 2.83 -10.39
CA VAL A 184 -7.65 2.42 -10.80
C VAL A 184 -6.88 3.56 -11.47
N SER A 185 -7.59 4.46 -12.16
CA SER A 185 -7.00 5.65 -12.80
C SER A 185 -6.34 6.58 -11.79
N ILE A 186 -6.92 6.74 -10.58
CA ILE A 186 -6.33 7.56 -9.50
C ILE A 186 -4.87 7.14 -9.23
N TRP A 187 -4.64 5.84 -9.08
CA TRP A 187 -3.32 5.31 -8.75
C TRP A 187 -2.35 5.34 -9.94
N THR A 188 -2.88 5.24 -11.15
CA THR A 188 -2.09 5.37 -12.38
C THR A 188 -1.58 6.80 -12.54
N GLU A 189 -2.46 7.78 -12.37
CA GLU A 189 -2.08 9.20 -12.42
C GLU A 189 -1.18 9.60 -11.25
N LEU A 190 -1.38 9.02 -10.06
CA LEU A 190 -0.46 9.25 -8.93
C LEU A 190 0.95 8.71 -9.22
N GLN A 191 1.09 7.56 -9.88
CA GLN A 191 2.40 7.06 -10.33
C GLN A 191 3.06 8.00 -11.35
N ASN A 192 2.30 8.49 -12.33
CA ASN A 192 2.80 9.44 -13.33
C ASN A 192 3.29 10.72 -12.66
N TYR A 193 2.47 11.28 -11.76
CA TYR A 193 2.78 12.44 -10.95
C TYR A 193 4.07 12.27 -10.12
N ILE A 194 4.20 11.14 -9.41
CA ILE A 194 5.40 10.84 -8.63
C ILE A 194 6.62 10.71 -9.54
N LYS A 195 6.48 10.05 -10.69
CA LYS A 195 7.58 9.88 -11.65
C LYS A 195 8.07 11.24 -12.16
N GLU A 196 7.18 12.17 -12.41
CA GLU A 196 7.49 13.51 -12.95
C GLU A 196 8.09 14.45 -11.90
N HIS A 197 7.55 14.48 -10.68
CA HIS A 197 7.89 15.52 -9.69
C HIS A 197 8.67 15.01 -8.47
N HIS A 198 8.61 13.71 -8.17
CA HIS A 198 9.04 13.11 -6.90
C HIS A 198 9.73 11.75 -7.10
N THR A 199 10.50 11.60 -8.18
CA THR A 199 10.99 10.30 -8.68
C THR A 199 11.69 9.46 -7.60
N THR A 200 12.47 10.11 -6.73
CA THR A 200 13.26 9.46 -5.67
C THR A 200 12.76 9.73 -4.25
N GLY A 201 11.56 10.30 -4.11
CA GLY A 201 10.98 10.70 -2.82
C GLY A 201 10.32 12.07 -2.90
N LEU A 202 9.58 12.44 -1.84
CA LEU A 202 8.95 13.75 -1.74
C LEU A 202 10.00 14.87 -1.87
N THR A 203 9.72 15.80 -2.77
CA THR A 203 10.58 16.95 -3.06
C THR A 203 10.22 18.08 -2.11
N TRP A 204 11.23 18.66 -1.46
CA TRP A 204 11.12 19.79 -0.54
C TRP A 204 11.73 21.05 -1.16
N SER A 205 11.24 22.22 -0.76
CA SER A 205 11.76 23.50 -1.24
C SER A 205 13.22 23.73 -0.82
N LYS A 206 14.02 24.30 -1.73
CA LYS A 206 15.43 24.65 -1.49
C LYS A 206 15.63 26.10 -1.05
N THR A 207 14.62 26.96 -1.18
CA THR A 207 14.75 28.42 -1.01
C THR A 207 13.72 29.00 -0.06
N VAL A 208 13.95 28.85 1.25
CA VAL A 208 13.61 29.84 2.29
C VAL A 208 14.40 29.52 3.57
N SER A 209 14.69 30.58 4.34
CA SER A 209 15.63 30.76 5.45
C SER A 209 15.93 29.56 6.36
N SER A 210 17.22 29.41 6.66
CA SER A 210 17.75 28.82 7.89
C SER A 210 17.05 29.37 9.13
N GLU A 211 16.83 28.48 10.10
CA GLU A 211 16.33 28.72 11.47
C GLU A 211 14.96 29.40 11.60
N ALA A 212 13.91 28.57 11.68
CA ALA A 212 12.80 28.89 12.57
C ALA A 212 13.10 28.27 13.94
N THR A 213 13.77 29.02 14.82
CA THR A 213 13.66 28.79 16.26
C THR A 213 12.18 28.85 16.63
N PHE A 214 11.60 27.72 17.00
CA PHE A 214 10.29 27.69 17.66
C PHE A 214 10.46 28.29 19.07
N THR A 215 10.35 29.60 19.18
CA THR A 215 9.97 30.22 20.45
C THR A 215 8.45 30.22 20.53
N SER A 216 7.93 29.54 21.55
CA SER A 216 6.50 29.52 21.88
C SER A 216 6.02 30.92 22.27
N PRO A 217 4.97 31.48 21.66
CA PRO A 217 4.22 32.57 22.26
C PRO A 217 2.89 32.07 22.82
N SER A 218 2.69 32.43 24.08
CA SER A 218 1.46 32.38 24.85
C SER A 218 0.23 32.93 24.10
N ALA A 219 -0.93 32.42 24.51
CA ALA A 219 -2.28 32.73 24.07
C ALA A 219 -2.55 34.16 23.59
N THR A 220 -3.09 34.31 22.38
CA THR A 220 -4.15 35.30 22.07
C THR A 220 -4.88 34.94 20.78
N HIS A 221 -6.19 35.16 20.78
CA HIS A 221 -7.17 34.78 19.76
C HIS A 221 -6.86 35.25 18.33
N ALA A 222 -6.83 34.32 17.37
CA ALA A 222 -7.16 34.58 15.97
C ALA A 222 -8.06 33.46 15.43
N LYS A 223 -9.22 33.85 14.89
CA LYS A 223 -10.31 32.98 14.45
C LYS A 223 -9.89 32.13 13.25
N VAL A 224 -9.84 30.82 13.43
CA VAL A 224 -9.92 29.85 12.33
C VAL A 224 -11.41 29.63 12.05
N THR A 225 -11.89 30.16 10.93
CA THR A 225 -13.24 29.88 10.43
C THR A 225 -13.27 28.45 9.90
N ILE A 226 -13.67 27.51 10.75
CA ILE A 226 -14.06 26.16 10.36
C ILE A 226 -15.45 26.26 9.74
N PHE A 227 -15.56 25.95 8.44
CA PHE A 227 -16.83 25.76 7.76
C PHE A 227 -17.41 24.42 8.24
N ASN A 228 -18.21 24.47 9.32
CA ASN A 228 -19.09 23.39 9.72
C ASN A 228 -20.46 23.62 9.06
N GLU A 229 -20.79 22.86 8.02
CA GLU A 229 -22.19 22.69 7.66
C GLU A 229 -22.85 21.73 8.66
N LYS A 230 -23.68 22.34 9.49
CA LYS A 230 -24.68 21.67 10.33
C LYS A 230 -25.72 21.02 9.42
N PHE A 231 -25.92 19.72 9.55
CA PHE A 231 -27.24 19.14 9.33
C PHE A 231 -27.90 18.90 10.67
N ILE A 232 -28.93 19.70 10.93
CA ILE A 232 -30.05 19.39 11.81
C ILE A 232 -30.98 18.51 10.96
N ASP A 233 -31.41 17.35 11.41
CA ASP A 233 -32.76 17.26 11.99
C ASP A 233 -33.07 15.92 12.66
N ASN A 234 -33.95 16.08 13.63
CA ASN A 234 -34.67 15.15 14.47
C ASN A 234 -35.71 14.37 13.66
N GLU A 235 -35.67 13.04 13.69
CA GLU A 235 -36.88 12.23 13.64
C GLU A 235 -36.69 10.94 14.45
N LYS A 236 -37.43 10.87 15.56
CA LYS A 236 -37.69 9.63 16.29
C LYS A 236 -38.93 8.97 15.70
N THR A 237 -39.02 7.68 16.01
CA THR A 237 -40.20 6.79 16.01
C THR A 237 -40.42 6.02 14.69
N HIS A 238 -40.79 4.75 14.64
CA HIS A 238 -41.37 3.83 15.62
C HIS A 238 -40.81 2.40 15.46
N LYS A 239 -40.84 1.65 16.57
CA LYS A 239 -40.76 0.19 16.62
C LYS A 239 -41.77 -0.40 15.65
N ASN A 240 -41.36 -1.34 14.80
CA ASN A 240 -42.27 -2.21 14.05
C ASN A 240 -42.63 -3.43 14.93
N PRO A 241 -43.85 -3.50 15.50
CA PRO A 241 -44.32 -4.65 16.27
C PRO A 241 -45.14 -5.54 15.32
N GLY A 242 -44.47 -6.41 14.58
CA GLY A 242 -45.14 -7.11 13.48
C GLY A 242 -44.47 -8.37 12.98
N LEU A 243 -43.77 -9.15 13.82
CA LEU A 243 -43.37 -10.52 13.46
C LEU A 243 -43.41 -11.43 14.70
N ARG A 244 -44.62 -11.75 15.18
CA ARG A 244 -44.90 -12.99 15.90
C ARG A 244 -45.97 -13.75 15.13
N GLY A 245 -45.62 -14.97 14.71
CA GLY A 245 -46.54 -15.99 14.25
C GLY A 245 -46.76 -16.06 12.75
N ASN A 246 -46.01 -16.92 12.05
CA ASN A 246 -46.61 -18.14 11.51
C ASN A 246 -45.54 -19.17 11.13
N THR A 247 -45.73 -20.38 11.62
CA THR A 247 -44.97 -21.59 11.31
C THR A 247 -45.35 -22.10 9.92
N GLY A 248 -44.36 -22.27 9.04
CA GLY A 248 -44.51 -22.89 7.72
C GLY A 248 -43.22 -23.62 7.32
N PRO A 249 -43.31 -24.72 6.56
CA PRO A 249 -42.33 -25.82 6.62
C PRO A 249 -40.99 -25.49 5.96
N VAL A 250 -39.94 -25.98 6.63
CA VAL A 250 -38.53 -25.97 6.22
C VAL A 250 -38.39 -26.52 4.80
N ARG A 251 -37.97 -25.68 3.85
CA ARG A 251 -37.51 -26.14 2.53
C ARG A 251 -36.08 -26.64 2.67
N SER A 252 -35.92 -27.91 2.33
CA SER A 252 -34.65 -28.65 2.20
C SER A 252 -33.61 -27.87 1.38
N GLY A 253 -32.40 -27.73 1.94
CA GLY A 253 -31.26 -27.15 1.24
C GLY A 253 -30.84 -27.97 0.00
N PRO A 254 -30.16 -27.36 -0.98
CA PRO A 254 -29.66 -28.10 -2.14
C PRO A 254 -28.52 -29.04 -1.74
N LYS A 255 -28.60 -30.30 -2.21
CA LYS A 255 -27.56 -31.33 -2.13
C LYS A 255 -26.30 -30.94 -2.94
N PRO A 256 -25.12 -31.52 -2.62
CA PRO A 256 -23.83 -31.14 -3.20
C PRO A 256 -23.75 -31.53 -4.68
N TYR A 257 -23.34 -30.59 -5.54
CA TYR A 257 -23.08 -30.86 -6.95
C TYR A 257 -21.72 -31.51 -7.13
N GLY A 258 -21.72 -32.65 -7.83
CA GLY A 258 -20.55 -33.39 -8.25
C GLY A 258 -19.67 -32.61 -9.23
N SER A 259 -18.37 -32.86 -9.15
CA SER A 259 -17.33 -32.26 -9.98
C SER A 259 -17.38 -32.82 -11.40
N THR A 260 -17.88 -32.03 -12.35
CA THR A 260 -17.49 -32.15 -13.75
C THR A 260 -16.36 -31.16 -14.03
N SER A 261 -15.14 -31.69 -14.20
CA SER A 261 -13.95 -30.96 -14.62
C SER A 261 -14.13 -30.41 -16.04
N GLN A 262 -14.20 -29.08 -16.17
CA GLN A 262 -13.95 -28.40 -17.44
C GLN A 262 -12.48 -27.95 -17.51
N PRO A 263 -11.82 -28.06 -18.68
CA PRO A 263 -10.42 -27.66 -18.82
C PRO A 263 -10.28 -26.15 -18.67
N ALA A 264 -9.31 -25.72 -17.88
CA ALA A 264 -8.98 -24.31 -17.69
C ALA A 264 -8.59 -23.68 -19.03
N ALA A 265 -9.26 -22.59 -19.41
CA ALA A 265 -8.85 -21.74 -20.51
C ALA A 265 -7.44 -21.21 -20.24
N SER A 266 -6.53 -21.44 -21.19
CA SER A 266 -5.12 -21.04 -21.12
C SER A 266 -5.01 -19.52 -20.93
N SER A 267 -4.45 -19.10 -19.80
CA SER A 267 -4.06 -17.71 -19.56
C SER A 267 -3.03 -17.28 -20.60
N ALA A 268 -3.23 -16.10 -21.21
CA ALA A 268 -2.27 -15.48 -22.11
C ALA A 268 -0.86 -15.39 -21.45
N PRO A 269 0.23 -15.56 -22.20
CA PRO A 269 1.58 -15.61 -21.63
C PRO A 269 1.96 -14.26 -21.02
N VAL A 270 2.26 -14.28 -19.72
CA VAL A 270 2.82 -13.14 -18.98
C VAL A 270 4.18 -12.80 -19.59
N ARG A 271 4.35 -11.55 -20.05
CA ARG A 271 5.64 -11.04 -20.56
C ARG A 271 6.68 -11.16 -19.45
N LYS A 272 7.63 -12.10 -19.58
CA LYS A 272 8.72 -12.31 -18.61
C LYS A 272 9.78 -11.21 -18.80
N LEU A 273 10.11 -10.49 -17.74
CA LEU A 273 11.26 -9.59 -17.70
C LEU A 273 12.56 -10.41 -17.70
N PRO A 274 13.68 -9.89 -18.21
CA PRO A 274 14.95 -10.59 -18.18
C PRO A 274 15.44 -10.80 -16.73
N PRO A 275 16.12 -11.92 -16.44
CA PRO A 275 16.72 -12.15 -15.13
C PRO A 275 17.85 -11.15 -14.88
N VAL A 276 17.94 -10.65 -13.65
CA VAL A 276 18.97 -9.69 -13.20
C VAL A 276 19.72 -10.28 -12.02
N LEU A 277 21.04 -10.21 -12.07
CA LEU A 277 21.94 -10.47 -10.95
C LEU A 277 23.11 -9.49 -11.07
N GLU A 278 22.99 -8.31 -10.47
CA GLU A 278 24.04 -7.28 -10.58
C GLU A 278 24.09 -6.38 -9.34
N LEU A 279 25.25 -5.76 -9.10
CA LEU A 279 25.42 -4.74 -8.08
C LEU A 279 25.18 -3.36 -8.69
N GLU A 280 24.08 -2.71 -8.29
CA GLU A 280 23.81 -1.30 -8.62
C GLU A 280 24.16 -0.42 -7.41
N GLY A 281 25.31 0.24 -7.48
CA GLY A 281 25.83 1.06 -6.39
C GLY A 281 26.16 0.22 -5.15
N LYS A 282 25.28 0.22 -4.15
CA LYS A 282 25.40 -0.61 -2.92
C LYS A 282 24.35 -1.72 -2.84
N LYS A 283 23.50 -1.86 -3.86
CA LYS A 283 22.36 -2.79 -3.85
C LYS A 283 22.57 -3.90 -4.86
N TRP A 284 22.66 -5.12 -4.38
CA TRP A 284 22.56 -6.31 -5.21
C TRP A 284 21.10 -6.49 -5.63
N LYS A 285 20.84 -6.43 -6.93
CA LYS A 285 19.55 -6.75 -7.54
C LYS A 285 19.55 -8.19 -7.98
N VAL A 286 18.62 -8.97 -7.45
CA VAL A 286 18.35 -10.35 -7.90
C VAL A 286 16.90 -10.40 -8.37
N GLU A 287 16.65 -10.17 -9.65
CA GLU A 287 15.28 -9.96 -10.15
C GLU A 287 14.88 -10.95 -11.22
N ASN A 288 13.59 -11.31 -11.25
CA ASN A 288 12.94 -12.08 -12.33
C ASN A 288 13.60 -13.44 -12.65
N GLN A 289 14.25 -14.06 -11.66
CA GLN A 289 14.86 -15.37 -11.80
C GLN A 289 13.79 -16.45 -11.94
N GLU A 290 14.04 -17.45 -12.78
CA GLU A 290 13.12 -18.57 -12.99
C GLU A 290 13.93 -19.87 -13.12
N GLY A 291 13.78 -20.78 -12.15
CA GLY A 291 14.47 -22.07 -12.19
C GLY A 291 15.96 -22.03 -11.82
N ALA A 292 16.50 -20.89 -11.39
CA ALA A 292 17.94 -20.70 -11.17
C ALA A 292 18.38 -21.18 -9.78
N GLN A 293 19.10 -22.31 -9.71
CA GLN A 293 19.44 -22.97 -8.43
C GLN A 293 20.83 -22.64 -7.87
N ASN A 294 21.63 -21.86 -8.60
CA ASN A 294 23.04 -21.62 -8.32
C ASN A 294 23.38 -20.13 -8.30
N LEU A 295 22.44 -19.26 -7.89
CA LEU A 295 22.70 -17.83 -7.77
C LEU A 295 23.59 -17.60 -6.54
N VAL A 296 24.73 -16.95 -6.73
CA VAL A 296 25.70 -16.71 -5.65
C VAL A 296 26.16 -15.26 -5.69
N ILE A 297 26.16 -14.62 -4.53
CA ILE A 297 26.80 -13.33 -4.28
C ILE A 297 27.94 -13.60 -3.30
N SER A 298 29.18 -13.55 -3.77
CA SER A 298 30.39 -13.83 -2.96
C SER A 298 31.09 -12.56 -2.45
N ASP A 299 31.04 -11.49 -3.22
CA ASP A 299 31.86 -10.29 -2.99
C ASP A 299 31.05 -9.22 -2.23
N THR A 300 30.62 -9.56 -1.01
CA THR A 300 29.79 -8.68 -0.19
C THR A 300 30.61 -7.67 0.62
N GLU A 301 30.07 -6.47 0.81
CA GLU A 301 30.56 -5.49 1.79
C GLU A 301 29.48 -5.15 2.82
N LEU A 302 29.92 -4.77 4.03
CA LEU A 302 29.05 -4.47 5.18
C LEU A 302 27.95 -3.43 4.88
N LYS A 303 28.23 -2.49 3.97
CA LYS A 303 27.32 -1.39 3.60
C LYS A 303 26.32 -1.76 2.50
N GLN A 304 26.50 -2.93 1.88
CA GLN A 304 25.66 -3.37 0.77
C GLN A 304 24.34 -3.93 1.29
N VAL A 305 23.36 -4.05 0.41
CA VAL A 305 22.06 -4.69 0.67
C VAL A 305 21.71 -5.60 -0.49
N VAL A 306 20.96 -6.66 -0.25
CA VAL A 306 20.42 -7.55 -1.30
C VAL A 306 18.92 -7.34 -1.40
N TYR A 307 18.42 -7.18 -2.63
CA TYR A 307 17.00 -7.13 -2.95
C TYR A 307 16.68 -8.19 -4.00
N ALA A 308 16.04 -9.28 -3.56
CA ALA A 308 15.56 -10.35 -4.41
C ALA A 308 14.08 -10.15 -4.74
N PHE A 309 13.74 -9.97 -6.01
CA PHE A 309 12.39 -9.62 -6.46
C PHE A 309 11.89 -10.56 -7.56
N LYS A 310 10.68 -11.09 -7.41
CA LYS A 310 10.04 -11.95 -8.44
C LYS A 310 10.89 -13.15 -8.88
N CYS A 311 11.64 -13.73 -7.95
CA CYS A 311 12.43 -14.92 -8.21
C CYS A 311 11.58 -16.16 -7.91
N ASN A 312 11.42 -17.03 -8.91
CA ASN A 312 10.58 -18.22 -8.83
C ASN A 312 11.41 -19.49 -8.98
N ASN A 313 11.11 -20.52 -8.18
CA ASN A 313 11.76 -21.83 -8.26
C ASN A 313 13.30 -21.71 -8.32
N SER A 314 13.87 -20.91 -7.43
CA SER A 314 15.28 -20.48 -7.50
C SER A 314 15.95 -20.53 -6.12
N THR A 315 17.27 -20.59 -6.08
CA THR A 315 18.06 -20.57 -4.85
C THR A 315 19.15 -19.51 -4.93
N LEU A 316 19.18 -18.62 -3.95
CA LEU A 316 20.17 -17.57 -3.79
C LEU A 316 21.06 -17.83 -2.57
N GLN A 317 22.37 -17.77 -2.77
CA GLN A 317 23.37 -17.81 -1.70
C GLN A 317 24.05 -16.45 -1.57
N VAL A 318 24.03 -15.86 -0.37
CA VAL A 318 24.73 -14.61 -0.04
C VAL A 318 25.83 -14.93 0.97
N LYS A 319 27.07 -14.97 0.50
CA LYS A 319 28.23 -15.26 1.35
C LYS A 319 28.76 -13.98 1.98
N GLY A 320 29.45 -14.09 3.10
CA GLY A 320 30.00 -12.96 3.82
C GLY A 320 28.96 -12.19 4.65
N LYS A 321 29.30 -10.93 4.95
CA LYS A 321 28.55 -10.09 5.88
C LYS A 321 28.00 -8.86 5.19
N ILE A 322 26.69 -8.68 5.25
CA ILE A 322 25.96 -7.61 4.58
C ILE A 322 25.07 -6.83 5.54
N ASN A 323 24.59 -5.65 5.15
CA ASN A 323 23.70 -4.84 6.00
C ASN A 323 22.33 -5.50 6.13
N SER A 324 21.65 -5.75 5.01
CA SER A 324 20.30 -6.33 5.02
C SER A 324 19.98 -7.09 3.74
N ILE A 325 18.98 -7.96 3.82
CA ILE A 325 18.48 -8.76 2.69
C ILE A 325 16.95 -8.63 2.67
N THR A 326 16.37 -8.35 1.51
CA THR A 326 14.92 -8.33 1.32
C THR A 326 14.55 -9.30 0.20
N MET A 327 13.63 -10.22 0.47
CA MET A 327 12.97 -11.08 -0.51
C MET A 327 11.54 -10.58 -0.73
N ASP A 328 11.20 -10.27 -1.97
CA ASP A 328 9.91 -9.67 -2.32
C ASP A 328 9.28 -10.38 -3.52
N ASN A 329 8.02 -10.79 -3.38
CA ASN A 329 7.24 -11.41 -4.46
C ASN A 329 7.90 -12.67 -5.05
N CYS A 330 8.67 -13.39 -4.24
CA CYS A 330 9.36 -14.61 -4.65
C CYS A 330 8.51 -15.84 -4.35
N LYS A 331 8.62 -16.89 -5.17
CA LYS A 331 7.85 -18.12 -4.99
C LYS A 331 8.73 -19.36 -5.11
N LYS A 332 8.59 -20.35 -4.23
CA LYS A 332 9.45 -21.55 -4.27
C LYS A 332 10.93 -21.17 -4.26
N MET A 333 11.29 -20.21 -3.41
CA MET A 333 12.65 -19.64 -3.40
C MET A 333 13.40 -20.02 -2.12
N GLY A 334 14.63 -20.49 -2.28
CA GLY A 334 15.59 -20.65 -1.22
C GLY A 334 16.50 -19.43 -1.10
N LEU A 335 16.72 -18.96 0.12
CA LEU A 335 17.77 -18.00 0.48
C LEU A 335 18.68 -18.65 1.52
N VAL A 336 19.98 -18.70 1.24
CA VAL A 336 21.00 -19.07 2.21
C VAL A 336 21.93 -17.88 2.39
N PHE A 337 22.18 -17.46 3.62
CA PHE A 337 23.09 -16.35 3.88
C PHE A 337 23.93 -16.57 5.13
N GLU A 338 25.10 -15.94 5.18
CA GLU A 338 25.98 -15.97 6.35
C GLU A 338 25.53 -14.93 7.40
N ASP A 339 25.98 -13.68 7.30
CA ASP A 339 25.66 -12.64 8.28
C ASP A 339 24.85 -11.49 7.67
N ALA A 340 23.74 -11.13 8.33
CA ALA A 340 23.00 -9.89 8.08
C ALA A 340 23.01 -9.02 9.35
N VAL A 341 23.61 -7.84 9.26
CA VAL A 341 23.81 -6.96 10.43
C VAL A 341 22.51 -6.32 10.90
N GLY A 342 21.64 -5.96 9.97
CA GLY A 342 20.41 -5.22 10.19
C GLY A 342 19.20 -6.15 10.26
N ILE A 343 18.64 -6.51 9.11
CA ILE A 343 17.37 -7.25 9.05
C ILE A 343 17.32 -8.12 7.80
N VAL A 344 16.61 -9.24 7.89
CA VAL A 344 16.12 -9.97 6.71
C VAL A 344 14.61 -9.82 6.62
N GLU A 345 14.13 -9.32 5.48
CA GLU A 345 12.71 -9.08 5.23
C GLU A 345 12.17 -10.02 4.17
N VAL A 346 11.00 -10.59 4.42
CA VAL A 346 10.29 -11.51 3.53
C VAL A 346 8.92 -10.91 3.28
N ILE A 347 8.69 -10.44 2.07
CA ILE A 347 7.53 -9.63 1.73
C ILE A 347 6.80 -10.29 0.56
N ASN A 348 5.49 -10.49 0.68
CA ASN A 348 4.65 -10.93 -0.44
C ASN A 348 5.12 -12.24 -1.11
N CYS A 349 5.78 -13.13 -0.36
CA CYS A 349 6.36 -14.36 -0.88
C CYS A 349 5.42 -15.55 -0.74
N LYS A 350 5.72 -16.65 -1.44
CA LYS A 350 4.99 -17.92 -1.25
C LYS A 350 5.92 -19.13 -1.30
N ASP A 351 5.81 -20.06 -0.35
CA ASP A 351 6.62 -21.28 -0.31
C ASP A 351 8.12 -20.94 -0.39
N VAL A 352 8.63 -20.25 0.62
CA VAL A 352 10.03 -19.80 0.68
C VAL A 352 10.77 -20.42 1.86
N LYS A 353 12.07 -20.61 1.69
CA LYS A 353 12.97 -21.18 2.70
C LYS A 353 14.14 -20.24 2.91
N ILE A 354 14.41 -19.89 4.15
CA ILE A 354 15.48 -18.98 4.53
C ILE A 354 16.37 -19.69 5.51
N GLN A 355 17.65 -19.78 5.21
CA GLN A 355 18.64 -20.40 6.08
C GLN A 355 19.73 -19.39 6.40
N VAL A 356 19.86 -19.08 7.68
CA VAL A 356 20.99 -18.31 8.18
C VAL A 356 22.08 -19.28 8.64
N ILE A 357 23.31 -19.03 8.21
CA ILE A 357 24.51 -19.78 8.60
C ILE A 357 25.22 -19.05 9.74
N GLY A 358 25.29 -17.71 9.68
CA GLY A 358 25.91 -16.85 10.68
C GLY A 358 24.86 -16.19 11.58
N LYS A 359 24.91 -14.86 11.69
CA LYS A 359 24.07 -14.07 12.59
C LYS A 359 23.07 -13.18 11.85
N VAL A 360 21.90 -13.05 12.45
CA VAL A 360 20.88 -12.08 12.08
C VAL A 360 20.13 -11.68 13.35
N PRO A 361 19.92 -10.38 13.62
CA PRO A 361 19.21 -9.96 14.83
C PRO A 361 17.69 -10.01 14.65
N THR A 362 17.17 -9.76 13.44
CA THR A 362 15.73 -9.73 13.18
C THR A 362 15.40 -10.30 11.81
N ILE A 363 14.36 -11.13 11.77
CA ILE A 363 13.69 -11.57 10.54
C ILE A 363 12.25 -11.08 10.57
N SER A 364 11.84 -10.37 9.52
CA SER A 364 10.47 -9.85 9.34
C SER A 364 9.76 -10.61 8.22
N ILE A 365 8.57 -11.14 8.49
CA ILE A 365 7.74 -11.89 7.54
C ILE A 365 6.40 -11.16 7.36
N ASN A 366 6.19 -10.57 6.19
CA ASN A 366 5.01 -9.78 5.88
C ASN A 366 4.30 -10.28 4.63
N LYS A 367 2.98 -10.45 4.70
CA LYS A 367 2.14 -10.85 3.55
C LYS A 367 2.65 -12.13 2.84
N THR A 368 3.23 -13.06 3.58
CA THR A 368 3.88 -14.25 3.02
C THR A 368 3.13 -15.52 3.44
N ASP A 369 3.02 -16.48 2.53
CA ASP A 369 2.28 -17.74 2.71
C ASP A 369 3.22 -18.93 2.51
N GLY A 370 3.56 -19.66 3.56
CA GLY A 370 4.55 -20.75 3.53
C GLY A 370 5.97 -20.20 3.64
N CYS A 371 6.47 -20.03 4.86
CA CYS A 371 7.82 -19.52 5.14
C CYS A 371 8.53 -20.37 6.18
N HIS A 372 9.61 -21.04 5.79
CA HIS A 372 10.43 -21.84 6.69
C HIS A 372 11.74 -21.11 6.97
N VAL A 373 12.01 -20.80 8.24
CA VAL A 373 13.22 -20.11 8.69
C VAL A 373 14.12 -21.07 9.46
N TYR A 374 15.27 -21.41 8.89
CA TYR A 374 16.28 -22.27 9.49
C TYR A 374 17.32 -21.38 10.18
N LEU A 375 17.34 -21.43 11.52
CA LEU A 375 18.29 -20.68 12.34
C LEU A 375 19.64 -21.42 12.43
N SER A 376 20.70 -20.67 12.68
CA SER A 376 22.00 -21.21 13.08
C SER A 376 22.09 -21.25 14.62
N LYS A 377 23.12 -21.92 15.14
CA LYS A 377 23.47 -21.84 16.57
C LYS A 377 23.80 -20.40 17.00
N ASP A 378 24.26 -19.57 16.07
CA ASP A 378 24.67 -18.19 16.30
C ASP A 378 23.52 -17.18 16.15
N SER A 379 22.37 -17.59 15.61
CA SER A 379 21.20 -16.74 15.38
C SER A 379 20.01 -17.09 16.29
N LEU A 380 20.24 -17.82 17.39
CA LEU A 380 19.16 -18.21 18.32
C LEU A 380 18.51 -17.02 19.04
N SER A 381 19.20 -15.88 19.11
CA SER A 381 18.65 -14.62 19.63
C SER A 381 17.91 -13.80 18.56
N CYS A 382 17.69 -14.34 17.37
CA CYS A 382 16.96 -13.66 16.31
C CYS A 382 15.51 -13.40 16.73
N GLU A 383 15.07 -12.15 16.63
CA GLU A 383 13.67 -11.78 16.77
C GLU A 383 12.91 -12.07 15.48
N LEU A 384 11.74 -12.70 15.60
CA LEU A 384 10.84 -12.92 14.47
C LEU A 384 9.63 -11.99 14.60
N VAL A 385 9.43 -11.16 13.59
CA VAL A 385 8.27 -10.25 13.51
C VAL A 385 7.43 -10.65 12.31
N SER A 386 6.16 -10.98 12.52
CA SER A 386 5.27 -11.40 11.45
C SER A 386 4.00 -10.55 11.36
N ALA A 387 3.54 -10.26 10.14
CA ALA A 387 2.29 -9.58 9.88
C ALA A 387 1.60 -10.13 8.62
N LYS A 388 0.28 -10.34 8.68
CA LYS A 388 -0.54 -10.83 7.55
C LYS A 388 0.07 -12.05 6.83
N SER A 389 0.72 -12.94 7.56
CA SER A 389 1.44 -14.10 7.00
C SER A 389 0.92 -15.40 7.59
N SER A 390 1.03 -16.48 6.84
CA SER A 390 0.53 -17.82 7.18
C SER A 390 1.53 -18.92 6.84
N GLU A 391 1.35 -20.10 7.44
CA GLU A 391 2.19 -21.29 7.27
C GLU A 391 3.68 -21.00 7.59
N MET A 392 3.92 -20.39 8.75
CA MET A 392 5.28 -20.00 9.18
C MET A 392 5.88 -21.00 10.17
N ASN A 393 7.06 -21.52 9.84
CA ASN A 393 7.78 -22.49 10.66
C ASN A 393 9.21 -22.02 10.93
N VAL A 394 9.64 -22.05 12.19
CA VAL A 394 11.01 -21.80 12.60
C VAL A 394 11.68 -23.13 12.92
N LEU A 395 12.78 -23.40 12.23
CA LEU A 395 13.58 -24.61 12.38
C LEU A 395 14.81 -24.26 13.21
N VAL A 396 14.82 -24.78 14.45
CA VAL A 396 15.86 -24.49 15.45
C VAL A 396 16.83 -25.68 15.52
N PRO A 397 18.15 -25.47 15.35
CA PRO A 397 19.11 -26.56 15.38
C PRO A 397 19.32 -27.07 16.81
N ASN A 398 19.32 -28.39 16.97
CA ASN A 398 19.69 -29.06 18.21
C ASN A 398 21.22 -29.21 18.32
N LYS A 399 21.69 -29.89 19.38
CA LYS A 399 23.13 -30.09 19.61
C LYS A 399 23.79 -30.89 18.47
N ASP A 400 23.07 -31.85 17.93
CA ASP A 400 23.50 -32.80 16.90
C ASP A 400 23.39 -32.25 15.47
N GLY A 401 22.83 -31.05 15.30
CA GLY A 401 22.68 -30.36 14.02
C GLY A 401 21.40 -30.72 13.26
N GLU A 402 20.50 -31.51 13.86
CA GLU A 402 19.15 -31.70 13.34
C GLU A 402 18.25 -30.53 13.74
N PHE A 403 17.18 -30.31 12.98
CA PHE A 403 16.26 -29.19 13.22
C PHE A 403 14.97 -29.65 13.90
N THR A 404 14.59 -28.94 14.95
CA THR A 404 13.24 -28.99 15.50
C THR A 404 12.39 -27.93 14.81
N GLU A 405 11.32 -28.36 14.16
CA GLU A 405 10.37 -27.47 13.50
C GLU A 405 9.31 -26.97 14.50
N LEU A 406 9.20 -25.64 14.63
CA LEU A 406 8.31 -24.97 15.56
C LEU A 406 7.39 -24.03 14.77
N PRO A 407 6.06 -24.25 14.76
CA PRO A 407 5.14 -23.34 14.09
C PRO A 407 5.08 -22.00 14.84
N VAL A 408 5.03 -20.90 14.10
CA VAL A 408 4.75 -19.58 14.66
C VAL A 408 3.24 -19.48 14.89
N PRO A 409 2.76 -19.04 16.07
CA PRO A 409 1.32 -18.91 16.28
C PRO A 409 0.67 -17.89 15.33
N GLU A 410 -0.39 -18.32 14.65
CA GLU A 410 -1.12 -17.50 13.68
C GLU A 410 -2.56 -17.23 14.12
N GLN A 411 -3.07 -18.01 15.07
CA GLN A 411 -4.36 -17.81 15.68
C GLN A 411 -4.20 -17.11 17.03
N PHE A 412 -4.91 -15.98 17.15
CA PHE A 412 -4.88 -15.15 18.33
C PHE A 412 -6.27 -15.02 18.93
N LYS A 413 -6.37 -15.23 20.24
CA LYS A 413 -7.56 -14.94 21.03
C LYS A 413 -7.42 -13.55 21.61
N THR A 414 -8.30 -12.66 21.19
CA THR A 414 -8.42 -11.30 21.75
C THR A 414 -9.69 -11.18 22.58
N VAL A 415 -9.55 -10.76 23.84
CA VAL A 415 -10.65 -10.59 24.78
C VAL A 415 -10.62 -9.17 25.35
N TRP A 416 -11.80 -8.58 25.54
CA TRP A 416 -11.98 -7.37 26.34
C TRP A 416 -11.98 -7.73 27.82
N ASP A 417 -11.02 -7.22 28.60
CA ASP A 417 -10.88 -7.54 30.03
C ASP A 417 -11.67 -6.60 30.96
N GLY A 418 -12.45 -5.68 30.38
CA GLY A 418 -13.12 -4.60 31.11
C GLY A 418 -12.42 -3.24 30.96
N GLN A 419 -11.15 -3.20 30.51
CA GLN A 419 -10.37 -1.97 30.33
C GLN A 419 -9.67 -1.88 28.97
N LYS A 420 -9.14 -2.99 28.47
CA LYS A 420 -8.37 -3.05 27.23
C LYS A 420 -8.59 -4.36 26.49
N LEU A 421 -8.16 -4.38 25.24
CA LEU A 421 -8.01 -5.62 24.49
C LEU A 421 -6.73 -6.32 24.95
N VAL A 422 -6.88 -7.58 25.37
CA VAL A 422 -5.78 -8.48 25.70
C VAL A 422 -5.75 -9.58 24.65
N THR A 423 -4.62 -9.70 23.96
CA THR A 423 -4.42 -10.68 22.89
C THR A 423 -3.42 -11.74 23.36
N THR A 424 -3.77 -12.99 23.16
CA THR A 424 -2.93 -14.17 23.46
C THR A 424 -2.89 -15.07 22.24
N ALA A 425 -1.74 -15.67 21.96
CA ALA A 425 -1.66 -16.76 20.99
C ALA A 425 -2.44 -17.98 21.50
N THR A 426 -3.21 -18.64 20.65
CA THR A 426 -3.89 -19.88 21.03
C THR A 426 -2.95 -21.06 20.88
N GLU A 427 -2.97 -22.00 21.83
CA GLU A 427 -2.13 -23.21 21.82
C GLU A 427 -2.53 -24.24 20.75
N ILE A 428 -3.67 -24.04 20.08
CA ILE A 428 -4.10 -24.88 18.97
C ILE A 428 -3.24 -24.48 17.77
N ALA A 429 -2.10 -25.17 17.60
CA ALA A 429 -1.37 -25.17 16.35
C ALA A 429 -2.30 -25.73 15.26
N GLY A 430 -2.63 -24.88 14.28
CA GLY A 430 -3.34 -25.28 13.06
C GLY A 430 -2.42 -25.99 12.09
#